data_AF-A0A257ZTP3-F1
#
_entry.id   AF-A0A257ZTP3-F1
#
_cell.length_a   1.000
_cell.length_b   1.000
_cell.length_c   1.000
_cell.angle_alpha   90.00
_cell.angle_beta   90.00
_cell.angle_gamma   90.00
#
_symmetry.space_group_name_H-M   'P 1'
#
loop_
_entity.id
_entity.type
_entity.pdbx_description
1 polymer ?
#
loop_
_entity_poly.entity_id
_entity_poly.type
_entity_poly.pdbx_seq_one_letter_code
_entity_poly.pdbx_strand_id
1 'polypeptide(L)'
;MKRVQGHISVGQRVVWSLVEAREALQRLVGEAGDWTQIDPYLARYMAAHGLPAREMAATVRASALSAMLEMVKEGVLDLRQDDAFAPLYLRRRSARPPVLPLSRGDGP
;
A
#
# COMPACT_ATOMS: atom_id res chain seq x y z
N MET A 1 -38.46 -6.53 -34.39
CA MET A 1 -37.21 -6.95 -33.71
C MET A 1 -36.39 -5.69 -33.43
N LYS A 2 -36.23 -5.28 -32.16
CA LYS A 2 -35.54 -4.02 -31.79
C LYS A 2 -34.20 -4.38 -31.12
N ARG A 3 -33.09 -4.19 -31.84
CA ARG A 3 -31.73 -4.35 -31.28
C ARG A 3 -31.48 -3.21 -30.30
N VAL A 4 -31.21 -3.54 -29.05
CA VAL A 4 -30.70 -2.58 -28.05
C VAL A 4 -29.18 -2.51 -28.25
N GLN A 5 -28.70 -1.39 -28.77
CA GLN A 5 -27.29 -1.10 -28.87
C GLN A 5 -26.87 -0.35 -27.61
N GLY A 6 -26.38 -1.09 -26.61
CA GLY A 6 -25.80 -0.50 -25.42
C GLY A 6 -24.41 0.04 -25.77
N HIS A 7 -24.25 1.36 -25.84
CA HIS A 7 -22.93 1.97 -25.86
C HIS A 7 -22.31 1.81 -24.46
N ILE A 8 -21.34 0.90 -24.35
CA ILE A 8 -20.56 0.73 -23.12
C ILE A 8 -19.47 1.81 -23.15
N SER A 9 -19.78 3.01 -22.68
CA SER A 9 -18.75 4.02 -22.42
C SER A 9 -18.03 3.62 -21.13
N VAL A 10 -16.88 2.95 -21.26
CA VAL A 10 -15.96 2.76 -20.15
C VAL A 10 -15.40 4.13 -19.83
N GLY A 11 -15.99 4.82 -18.85
CA GLY A 11 -15.37 5.99 -18.23
C GLY A 11 -13.95 5.61 -17.82
N GLN A 12 -12.97 6.44 -18.15
CA GLN A 12 -11.56 6.21 -17.82
C GLN A 12 -11.46 5.89 -16.33
N ARG A 13 -11.32 4.60 -15.98
CA ARG A 13 -11.01 4.23 -14.62
C ARG A 13 -9.62 4.77 -14.38
N VAL A 14 -9.50 5.75 -13.50
CA VAL A 14 -8.21 6.16 -12.98
C VAL A 14 -7.74 4.97 -12.14
N VAL A 15 -6.88 4.13 -12.73
CA VAL A 15 -6.30 2.98 -12.05
C VAL A 15 -4.95 3.42 -11.54
N TRP A 16 -4.75 3.32 -10.24
CA TRP A 16 -3.40 3.42 -9.68
C TRP A 16 -2.70 2.10 -9.90
N SER A 17 -1.69 2.12 -10.76
CA SER A 17 -0.88 0.94 -11.06
C SER A 17 0.02 0.58 -9.88
N LEU A 18 0.41 -0.70 -9.84
CA LEU A 18 1.38 -1.18 -8.86
C LEU A 18 2.72 -0.44 -8.94
N VAL A 19 3.10 0.00 -10.15
CA VAL A 19 4.33 0.76 -10.40
C VAL A 19 4.27 2.13 -9.74
N GLU A 20 3.18 2.87 -9.95
CA GLU A 20 2.98 4.17 -9.31
C GLU A 20 2.94 4.05 -7.78
N ALA A 21 2.34 2.96 -7.27
CA ALA A 21 2.34 2.66 -5.84
C ALA A 21 3.76 2.45 -5.30
N ARG A 22 4.57 1.66 -5.99
CA ARG A 22 5.97 1.43 -5.62
C ARG A 22 6.78 2.73 -5.64
N GLU A 23 6.66 3.53 -6.69
CA GLU A 23 7.37 4.82 -6.78
C GLU A 23 6.97 5.78 -5.66
N ALA A 24 5.68 5.86 -5.33
CA ALA A 24 5.20 6.66 -4.22
C ALA A 24 5.77 6.17 -2.88
N LEU A 25 5.80 4.86 -2.65
CA LEU A 25 6.37 4.27 -1.43
C LEU A 25 7.88 4.47 -1.32
N GLN A 26 8.62 4.42 -2.43
CA GLN A 26 10.05 4.68 -2.44
C GLN A 26 10.39 6.10 -2.00
N ARG A 27 9.61 7.10 -2.46
CA ARG A 27 9.76 8.50 -2.01
C ARG A 27 9.50 8.62 -0.52
N LEU A 28 8.43 8.01 -0.02
CA LEU A 28 8.11 7.99 1.42
C LEU A 28 9.25 7.39 2.25
N VAL A 29 9.75 6.22 1.84
CA VAL A 29 10.82 5.50 2.55
C VAL A 29 12.16 6.22 2.47
N GLY A 30 12.42 7.01 1.42
CA GLY A 30 13.60 7.85 1.32
C GLY A 30 13.64 8.96 2.37
N GLU A 31 12.48 9.55 2.68
CA GLU A 31 12.32 10.64 3.66
C GLU A 31 12.09 10.12 5.09
N ALA A 32 11.51 8.93 5.25
CA ALA A 32 11.16 8.37 6.56
C ALA A 32 12.35 7.63 7.21
N GLY A 33 12.99 8.28 8.18
CA GLY A 33 13.98 7.64 9.06
C GLY A 33 13.36 6.69 10.09
N ASP A 34 12.17 7.02 10.59
CA ASP A 34 11.45 6.29 11.64
C ASP A 34 10.15 5.63 11.14
N TRP A 35 9.57 4.79 11.99
CA TRP A 35 8.27 4.15 11.75
C TRP A 35 7.18 5.18 11.45
N THR A 36 6.58 5.07 10.28
CA THR A 36 5.59 6.01 9.75
C THR A 36 4.31 5.29 9.35
N GLN A 37 3.15 5.81 9.77
CA GLN A 37 1.86 5.28 9.32
C GLN A 37 1.63 5.55 7.83
N ILE A 38 1.14 4.54 7.10
CA ILE A 38 0.92 4.63 5.65
C ILE A 38 -0.41 5.31 5.26
N ASP A 39 -1.46 5.14 6.05
CA ASP A 39 -2.81 5.63 5.69
C ASP A 39 -2.87 7.15 5.45
N PRO A 40 -2.28 8.01 6.32
CA PRO A 40 -2.24 9.45 6.08
C PRO A 40 -1.51 9.81 4.78
N TYR A 41 -0.49 9.04 4.41
CA TYR A 41 0.26 9.25 3.18
C TYR A 41 -0.59 8.90 1.95
N LEU A 42 -1.28 7.76 1.95
CA LEU A 42 -2.19 7.36 0.86
C LEU A 42 -3.33 8.38 0.68
N ALA A 43 -3.88 8.90 1.77
CA ALA A 43 -4.91 9.94 1.72
C ALA A 43 -4.39 11.24 1.09
N ARG A 44 -3.20 11.72 1.50
CA ARG A 44 -2.56 12.91 0.91
C ARG A 44 -2.21 12.70 -0.55
N TYR A 45 -1.71 11.53 -0.92
CA TYR A 45 -1.41 11.17 -2.30
C TYR A 45 -2.67 11.21 -3.17
N MET A 46 -3.75 10.54 -2.76
CA MET A 46 -5.01 10.59 -3.50
C MET A 46 -5.52 12.02 -3.70
N ALA A 47 -5.45 12.86 -2.67
CA ALA A 47 -5.84 14.26 -2.75
C ALA A 47 -4.95 15.05 -3.73
N ALA A 48 -3.63 14.86 -3.68
CA ALA A 48 -2.67 15.54 -4.57
C ALA A 48 -2.85 15.14 -6.05
N HIS A 49 -3.30 13.92 -6.31
CA HIS A 49 -3.51 13.38 -7.65
C HIS A 49 -4.97 13.48 -8.14
N GLY A 50 -5.85 14.19 -7.42
CA GLY A 50 -7.25 14.38 -7.81
C GLY A 50 -8.08 13.10 -7.87
N LEU A 51 -7.66 12.05 -7.14
CA LEU A 51 -8.34 10.77 -7.13
C LEU A 51 -9.59 10.84 -6.24
N PRO A 52 -10.76 10.35 -6.70
CA PRO A 52 -11.97 10.29 -5.88
C PRO A 52 -11.77 9.29 -4.73
N ALA A 53 -11.36 9.80 -3.56
CA ALA A 53 -10.98 9.00 -2.41
C ALA A 53 -12.06 7.99 -1.99
N ARG A 54 -13.34 8.36 -2.10
CA ARG A 54 -14.46 7.50 -1.69
C ARG A 54 -14.59 6.23 -2.54
N GLU A 55 -14.28 6.32 -3.82
CA GLU A 55 -14.39 5.22 -4.79
C GLU A 55 -13.09 4.43 -4.89
N MET A 56 -11.95 5.12 -4.76
CA MET A 56 -10.64 4.52 -5.03
C MET A 56 -9.90 4.03 -3.79
N ALA A 57 -10.28 4.41 -2.57
CA ALA A 57 -9.51 4.08 -1.37
C ALA A 57 -9.25 2.58 -1.20
N ALA A 58 -10.21 1.71 -1.52
CA ALA A 58 -10.03 0.26 -1.42
C ALA A 58 -8.98 -0.26 -2.41
N THR A 59 -9.09 0.15 -3.68
CA THR A 59 -8.14 -0.24 -4.73
C THR A 59 -6.74 0.32 -4.45
N VAL A 60 -6.65 1.58 -4.01
CA VAL A 60 -5.39 2.22 -3.65
C VAL A 60 -4.71 1.48 -2.50
N ARG A 61 -5.44 1.17 -1.43
CA ARG A 61 -4.89 0.38 -0.31
C ARG A 61 -4.42 -1.00 -0.74
N ALA A 62 -5.18 -1.70 -1.58
CA ALA A 62 -4.80 -3.03 -2.08
C ALA A 62 -3.52 -2.97 -2.90
N SER A 63 -3.42 -2.05 -3.87
CA SER A 63 -2.21 -1.86 -4.69
C SER A 63 -1.00 -1.46 -3.84
N ALA A 64 -1.17 -0.53 -2.89
CA ALA A 64 -0.12 -0.15 -1.95
C ALA A 64 0.35 -1.34 -1.13
N LEU A 65 -0.57 -2.16 -0.60
CA LEU A 65 -0.23 -3.33 0.19
C LEU A 65 0.59 -4.34 -0.62
N SER A 66 0.17 -4.65 -1.84
CA SER A 66 0.93 -5.51 -2.75
C SER A 66 2.35 -4.97 -3.00
N ALA A 67 2.49 -3.67 -3.26
CA ALA A 67 3.80 -3.05 -3.46
C ALA A 67 4.66 -3.09 -2.18
N MET A 68 4.09 -2.79 -1.01
CA MET A 68 4.78 -2.83 0.27
C MET A 68 5.33 -4.23 0.57
N LEU A 69 4.53 -5.28 0.34
CA LEU A 69 4.95 -6.67 0.59
C LEU A 69 6.10 -7.11 -0.34
N GLU A 70 6.08 -6.74 -1.61
CA GLU A 70 7.22 -6.99 -2.50
C GLU A 70 8.47 -6.20 -2.06
N MET A 71 8.30 -4.94 -1.62
CA MET A 71 9.42 -4.15 -1.08
C MET A 71 10.00 -4.73 0.23
N VAL A 72 9.18 -5.33 1.08
CA VAL A 72 9.65 -6.09 2.26
C VAL A 72 10.49 -7.29 1.82
N LYS A 73 10.00 -8.04 0.84
CA LYS A 73 10.67 -9.22 0.28
C LYS A 73 12.00 -8.87 -0.40
N GLU A 74 12.06 -7.74 -1.09
CA GLU A 74 13.29 -7.16 -1.66
C GLU A 74 14.25 -6.59 -0.60
N GLY A 75 13.81 -6.49 0.66
CA GLY A 75 14.62 -5.95 1.76
C GLY A 75 14.78 -4.43 1.72
N VAL A 76 13.86 -3.72 1.07
CA VAL A 76 13.89 -2.25 0.94
C VAL A 76 13.30 -1.57 2.19
N LEU A 77 12.27 -2.16 2.78
CA LEU A 77 11.56 -1.61 3.94
C LEU A 77 11.22 -2.66 4.99
N ASP A 78 10.96 -2.21 6.21
CA ASP A 78 10.30 -2.99 7.26
C ASP A 78 8.82 -2.59 7.34
N LEU A 79 7.95 -3.60 7.54
CA LEU A 79 6.51 -3.45 7.73
C LEU A 79 6.14 -3.95 9.14
N ARG A 80 5.33 -3.18 9.86
CA ARG A 80 4.80 -3.56 11.19
C ARG A 80 3.29 -3.32 11.27
N GLN A 81 2.59 -4.27 11.88
CA GLN A 81 1.18 -4.18 12.25
C GLN A 81 1.02 -4.80 13.64
N ASP A 82 0.46 -4.05 14.58
CA ASP A 82 0.45 -4.45 16.00
C ASP A 82 -0.70 -5.42 16.34
N ASP A 83 -1.81 -5.37 15.59
CA ASP A 83 -2.97 -6.26 15.74
C ASP A 83 -3.71 -6.39 14.38
N ALA A 84 -4.63 -7.35 14.27
CA ALA A 84 -5.45 -7.52 13.08
C ALA A 84 -6.22 -6.23 12.75
N PHE A 85 -6.07 -5.75 11.51
CA PHE A 85 -6.65 -4.50 11.00
C PHE A 85 -6.18 -3.23 11.73
N ALA A 86 -5.16 -3.31 12.59
CA ALA A 86 -4.49 -2.14 13.12
C ALA A 86 -3.74 -1.37 12.01
N PRO A 87 -3.40 -0.09 12.23
CA PRO A 87 -2.65 0.70 11.26
C PRO A 87 -1.34 0.03 10.82
N LEU A 88 -1.01 0.18 9.54
CA LEU A 88 0.24 -0.30 8.96
C LEU A 88 1.33 0.76 9.10
N TYR A 89 2.50 0.34 9.58
CA TYR A 89 3.68 1.18 9.75
C TYR A 89 4.82 0.71 8.85
N LEU A 90 5.52 1.68 8.25
CA LEU A 90 6.68 1.45 7.40
C LEU A 90 7.90 2.16 7.95
N ARG A 91 9.07 1.58 7.72
CA ARG A 91 10.37 2.22 7.97
C ARG A 91 11.36 1.78 6.90
N ARG A 92 12.31 2.64 6.54
CA ARG A 92 13.45 2.24 5.70
C ARG A 92 14.25 1.13 6.39
N ARG A 93 14.54 0.05 5.67
CA ARG A 93 15.38 -1.01 6.24
C ARG A 93 16.84 -0.52 6.32
N SER A 94 17.32 -0.33 7.55
CA SER A 94 18.72 -0.02 7.85
C SER A 94 19.49 -1.31 8.20
N ALA A 95 20.03 -1.98 7.17
CA ALA A 95 20.79 -3.24 7.26
C ALA A 95 20.03 -4.46 7.85
N ARG A 96 20.62 -5.65 7.66
CA ARG A 96 19.99 -6.99 7.67
C ARG A 96 18.95 -7.20 8.79
N PRO A 97 17.74 -7.73 8.46
CA PRO A 97 16.69 -7.90 9.46
C PRO A 97 17.13 -8.93 10.52
N PRO A 98 16.77 -8.73 11.81
CA PRO A 98 16.78 -9.82 12.76
C PRO A 98 15.84 -10.90 12.23
N VAL A 99 16.31 -12.14 12.17
CA VAL A 99 15.41 -13.30 12.00
C VAL A 99 14.42 -13.24 13.15
N LEU A 100 13.13 -13.03 12.84
CA LEU A 100 12.09 -13.13 13.87
C LEU A 100 12.11 -14.59 14.35
N PRO A 101 12.38 -14.88 15.63
CA PRO A 101 11.99 -16.16 16.16
C PRO A 101 10.48 -16.19 16.05
N LEU A 102 9.94 -17.08 15.21
CA LEU A 102 8.55 -17.47 15.34
C LEU A 102 8.41 -17.93 16.79
N SER A 103 7.81 -17.10 17.66
CA SER A 103 7.47 -17.52 19.01
C SER A 103 6.54 -18.72 18.85
N ARG A 104 7.13 -19.91 18.91
CA ARG A 104 6.41 -21.12 19.28
C ARG A 104 5.82 -20.78 20.63
N GLY A 105 4.49 -20.74 20.68
CA GLY A 105 3.79 -20.66 21.95
C GLY A 105 4.12 -21.91 22.73
N ASP A 106 5.18 -21.85 23.54
CA ASP A 106 5.40 -22.73 24.66
C ASP A 106 4.95 -21.95 25.89
N GLY A 107 3.74 -22.28 26.33
CA GLY A 107 3.17 -21.92 27.63
C GLY A 107 2.42 -23.14 28.16
N PRO A 108 2.37 -23.28 29.49
CA PRO A 108 2.69 -24.49 30.26
C PRO A 108 1.72 -25.67 30.12
#